data_AF-A0A1V9EVZ2-F1
#
_entry.id   AF-A0A1V9EVZ2-F1
#
_cell.length_a   1.000
_cell.length_b   1.000
_cell.length_c   1.000
_cell.angle_alpha   90.00
_cell.angle_beta   90.00
_cell.angle_gamma   90.00
#
_symmetry.space_group_name_H-M   'P 1'
#
loop_
_entity.id
_entity.type
_entity.pdbx_description
1 polymer ?
#
loop_
_entity_poly.entity_id
_entity_poly.type
_entity_poly.pdbx_seq_one_letter_code
_entity_poly.pdbx_strand_id
1 'polypeptide(L)'
;MIMKTYRFLMIALVVAMATLSFLPAPAQNNRTYHKEKFQVVDTTAFYLYTQNKNVVPPGGKGMYRADLYFFSTTSDSPILPLTIENLKSAYPAHIAFHYALDAYFNSDKQLMAYDAYAKMYKLKYLFLQTLVSYNNSND
;
A
#
# COMPACT_ATOMS: atom_id res chain seq x y z
N MET A 1 38.82 -51.35 7.42
CA MET A 1 37.73 -51.24 8.41
C MET A 1 37.36 -49.76 8.53
N ILE A 2 36.53 -49.29 7.59
CA ILE A 2 36.34 -47.86 7.27
C ILE A 2 34.86 -47.62 6.94
N MET A 3 34.34 -46.50 7.46
CA MET A 3 33.15 -45.74 7.03
C MET A 3 31.75 -46.32 7.27
N LYS A 4 31.18 -45.95 8.42
CA LYS A 4 29.72 -45.81 8.64
C LYS A 4 29.39 -44.38 9.09
N THR A 5 29.71 -43.36 8.28
CA THR A 5 29.40 -41.96 8.62
C THR A 5 29.17 -41.11 7.36
N TYR A 6 28.18 -41.47 6.52
CA TYR A 6 27.75 -40.58 5.41
C TYR A 6 26.24 -40.52 5.17
N ARG A 7 25.41 -41.25 5.91
CA ARG A 7 23.95 -41.24 5.68
C ARG A 7 23.21 -40.09 6.39
N PHE A 8 23.85 -39.40 7.34
CA PHE A 8 23.27 -38.23 7.99
C PHE A 8 23.65 -36.90 7.36
N LEU A 9 24.78 -36.82 6.62
CA LEU A 9 25.23 -35.56 6.03
C LEU A 9 24.46 -35.18 4.75
N MET A 10 23.87 -36.15 4.04
CA MET A 10 23.11 -35.88 2.81
C MET A 10 21.66 -35.42 3.03
N ILE A 11 21.10 -35.59 4.23
CA ILE A 11 19.73 -35.12 4.52
C ILE A 11 19.74 -33.63 4.89
N ALA A 12 20.79 -33.14 5.56
CA ALA A 12 20.92 -31.71 5.86
C ALA A 12 21.12 -30.84 4.60
N LEU A 13 21.75 -31.37 3.54
CA LEU A 13 22.00 -30.62 2.31
C LEU A 13 20.72 -30.44 1.46
N VAL A 14 19.81 -31.42 1.45
CA VAL A 14 18.56 -31.33 0.69
C VAL A 14 17.55 -30.39 1.38
N VAL A 15 17.56 -30.32 2.72
CA VAL A 15 16.69 -29.39 3.46
C VAL A 15 17.18 -27.94 3.32
N ALA A 16 18.49 -27.70 3.25
CA ALA A 16 19.04 -26.35 3.05
C ALA A 16 18.87 -25.80 1.61
N MET A 17 18.76 -26.68 0.59
CA MET A 17 18.48 -26.24 -0.79
C MET A 17 16.99 -26.00 -1.07
N ALA A 18 16.09 -26.51 -0.23
CA ALA A 18 14.65 -26.30 -0.38
C ALA A 18 14.14 -24.99 0.28
N THR A 19 14.97 -24.29 1.05
CA THR A 19 14.57 -23.02 1.71
C THR A 19 14.98 -21.77 0.96
N LEU A 20 15.63 -21.87 -0.22
CA LEU A 20 16.09 -20.72 -1.00
C LEU A 20 15.42 -20.59 -2.38
N SER A 21 14.15 -20.99 -2.49
CA SER A 21 13.40 -20.87 -3.76
C SER A 21 11.93 -20.51 -3.57
N PHE A 22 11.57 -19.92 -2.43
CA PHE A 22 10.29 -19.21 -2.29
C PHE A 22 10.56 -17.78 -1.81
N LEU A 23 11.18 -16.96 -2.67
CA LEU A 23 10.72 -15.59 -2.71
C LEU A 23 9.26 -15.71 -3.16
N PRO A 24 8.26 -15.36 -2.33
CA PRO A 24 6.91 -15.27 -2.85
C PRO A 24 7.00 -14.38 -4.09
N ALA A 25 6.55 -14.87 -5.24
CA ALA A 25 6.20 -13.98 -6.34
C ALA A 25 5.44 -12.81 -5.69
N PRO A 26 5.79 -11.53 -5.97
CA PRO A 26 5.20 -10.40 -5.28
C PRO A 26 3.70 -10.65 -5.29
N ALA A 27 3.13 -10.94 -4.12
CA ALA A 27 1.82 -11.55 -4.06
C ALA A 27 0.93 -10.63 -4.89
N GLN A 28 0.42 -11.15 -6.01
CA GLN A 28 -0.28 -10.33 -6.98
C GLN A 28 -1.66 -10.07 -6.37
N ASN A 29 -1.64 -9.19 -5.36
CA ASN A 29 -2.70 -8.89 -4.43
C ASN A 29 -3.61 -7.93 -5.17
N ASN A 30 -4.34 -8.46 -6.15
CA ASN A 30 -5.33 -7.69 -6.87
C ASN A 30 -6.66 -7.78 -6.12
N ARG A 31 -7.25 -6.64 -5.77
CA ARG A 31 -8.64 -6.58 -5.32
C ARG A 31 -9.54 -6.39 -6.53
N THR A 32 -10.59 -7.21 -6.64
CA THR A 32 -11.64 -7.00 -7.66
C THR A 32 -12.80 -6.24 -7.01
N TYR A 33 -13.20 -5.13 -7.60
CA TYR A 33 -14.32 -4.32 -7.13
C TYR A 33 -15.09 -3.81 -8.34
N HIS A 34 -16.41 -4.04 -8.39
CA HIS A 34 -17.27 -3.69 -9.54
C HIS A 34 -16.73 -4.15 -10.91
N LYS A 35 -16.20 -5.38 -10.98
CA LYS A 35 -15.57 -5.98 -12.19
C LYS A 35 -14.25 -5.31 -12.65
N GLU A 36 -13.77 -4.30 -11.93
CA GLU A 36 -12.45 -3.74 -12.16
C GLU A 36 -11.40 -4.38 -11.23
N LYS A 37 -10.15 -4.45 -11.70
CA LYS A 37 -9.02 -4.97 -10.94
C LYS A 37 -8.14 -3.82 -10.47
N PHE A 38 -7.87 -3.82 -9.17
CA PHE A 38 -7.02 -2.85 -8.48
C PHE A 38 -5.80 -3.57 -7.92
N GLN A 39 -4.61 -3.10 -8.28
CA GLN A 39 -3.37 -3.65 -7.73
C GLN A 39 -3.17 -3.07 -6.32
N VAL A 40 -3.04 -3.91 -5.30
CA VAL A 40 -2.72 -3.46 -3.94
C VAL A 40 -1.28 -2.96 -3.92
N VAL A 41 -1.09 -1.73 -3.46
CA VAL A 41 0.19 -1.07 -3.29
C VAL A 41 0.68 -1.20 -1.86
N ASP A 42 -0.21 -0.97 -0.89
CA ASP A 42 0.09 -1.01 0.54
C ASP A 42 -1.20 -1.32 1.32
N THR A 43 -1.09 -2.02 2.44
CA THR A 43 -2.21 -2.36 3.34
C THR A 43 -2.01 -1.85 4.76
N THR A 44 -0.87 -1.21 5.03
CA THR A 44 -0.53 -0.62 6.32
C THR A 44 -1.52 0.50 6.65
N ALA A 45 -2.13 0.45 7.83
CA ALA A 45 -3.17 1.36 8.34
C ALA A 45 -4.51 1.37 7.56
N PHE A 46 -4.46 1.41 6.23
CA PHE A 46 -5.60 1.33 5.32
C PHE A 46 -5.13 0.75 3.98
N TYR A 47 -6.02 0.49 3.04
CA TYR A 47 -5.64 -0.08 1.76
C TYR A 47 -5.34 1.00 0.73
N LEU A 48 -4.23 0.85 0.02
CA LEU A 48 -3.80 1.70 -1.07
C LEU A 48 -3.73 0.86 -2.35
N TYR A 49 -4.23 1.41 -3.44
CA TYR A 49 -4.30 0.71 -4.72
C TYR A 49 -3.82 1.57 -5.88
N THR A 50 -3.45 0.91 -6.96
CA THR A 50 -3.18 1.53 -8.25
C THR A 50 -3.92 0.82 -9.38
N GLN A 51 -4.25 1.57 -10.42
CA GLN A 51 -4.80 1.06 -11.67
C GLN A 51 -4.25 1.86 -12.85
N ASN A 52 -3.63 1.18 -13.81
CA ASN A 52 -3.20 1.80 -15.06
C ASN A 52 -4.39 1.91 -16.02
N LYS A 53 -4.78 3.13 -16.38
CA LYS A 53 -5.87 3.40 -17.33
C LYS A 53 -5.42 4.31 -18.47
N ASN A 54 -6.11 4.20 -19.61
CA ASN A 54 -6.02 5.21 -20.65
C ASN A 54 -6.80 6.45 -20.19
N VAL A 55 -6.12 7.58 -20.12
CA VAL A 55 -6.68 8.87 -19.69
C VAL A 55 -6.59 9.86 -20.84
N VAL A 56 -7.63 10.70 -20.96
CA VAL A 56 -7.68 11.81 -21.92
C VAL A 56 -7.22 13.08 -21.19
N PRO A 57 -6.22 13.82 -21.69
CA PRO A 57 -5.78 15.05 -21.06
C PRO A 57 -6.86 16.13 -21.15
N PRO A 58 -6.89 17.09 -20.20
CA PRO A 58 -7.73 18.28 -20.31
C PRO A 58 -7.45 19.01 -21.63
N GLY A 59 -8.48 19.29 -22.42
CA GLY A 59 -8.33 19.92 -23.75
C GLY A 59 -8.31 18.96 -24.95
N GLY A 60 -8.45 17.66 -24.72
CA GLY A 60 -9.07 16.75 -25.68
C GLY A 60 -8.31 16.52 -26.99
N LYS A 61 -7.04 16.13 -26.93
CA LYS A 61 -6.37 15.41 -28.02
C LYS A 61 -5.43 14.33 -27.48
N GLY A 62 -5.66 13.09 -27.94
CA GLY A 62 -4.86 11.92 -27.59
C GLY A 62 -5.31 11.20 -26.32
N MET A 63 -4.85 9.96 -26.16
CA MET A 63 -4.95 9.18 -24.93
C MET A 63 -3.54 8.80 -24.50
N TYR A 64 -3.29 8.81 -23.19
CA TYR A 64 -2.04 8.30 -22.63
C TYR A 64 -2.35 7.37 -21.46
N ARG A 65 -1.41 6.47 -21.15
CA ARG A 65 -1.53 5.61 -19.97
C ARG A 65 -1.10 6.38 -18.74
N ALA A 66 -1.94 6.38 -17.71
CA ALA A 66 -1.65 6.98 -16.43
C ALA A 66 -1.96 5.97 -15.31
N ASP A 67 -1.13 6.01 -14.26
CA ASP A 67 -1.44 5.34 -13.01
C ASP A 67 -2.40 6.21 -12.21
N LEU A 68 -3.56 5.62 -11.90
CA LEU A 68 -4.56 6.22 -11.03
C LEU A 68 -4.49 5.54 -9.66
N TYR A 69 -4.56 6.34 -8.61
CA TYR A 69 -4.42 5.86 -7.23
C TYR A 69 -5.75 5.89 -6.51
N PHE A 70 -5.97 4.87 -5.67
CA PHE A 70 -7.22 4.68 -4.93
C PHE A 70 -6.93 4.19 -3.52
N PHE A 71 -7.92 4.28 -2.64
CA PHE A 71 -7.82 3.74 -1.30
C PHE A 71 -9.15 3.14 -0.82
N SER A 72 -9.09 2.34 0.23
CA SER A 72 -10.25 1.99 1.05
C SER A 72 -9.85 1.92 2.52
N THR A 73 -10.77 2.27 3.41
CA THR A 73 -10.52 2.30 4.86
C THR A 73 -10.37 0.87 5.42
N THR A 74 -11.15 -0.07 4.91
CA THR A 74 -11.09 -1.51 5.23
C THR A 74 -11.15 -2.37 3.96
N SER A 75 -11.01 -3.70 4.11
CA SER A 75 -11.13 -4.69 3.02
C SER A 75 -12.50 -4.71 2.34
N ASP A 76 -13.55 -4.34 3.08
CA ASP A 76 -14.95 -4.40 2.62
C ASP A 76 -15.50 -3.01 2.27
N SER A 77 -14.77 -1.96 2.62
CA SER A 77 -15.16 -0.59 2.30
C SER A 77 -15.02 -0.28 0.81
N PRO A 78 -15.82 0.66 0.28
CA PRO A 78 -15.71 1.13 -1.10
C PRO A 78 -14.29 1.57 -1.45
N ILE A 79 -13.89 1.30 -2.70
CA ILE A 79 -12.64 1.83 -3.26
C ILE A 79 -12.94 3.22 -3.81
N LEU A 80 -12.25 4.23 -3.28
CA LEU A 80 -12.40 5.63 -3.62
C LEU A 80 -11.14 6.18 -4.27
N PRO A 81 -11.23 7.15 -5.21
CA PRO A 81 -10.06 7.85 -5.73
C PRO A 81 -9.23 8.47 -4.60
N LEU A 82 -7.91 8.37 -4.70
CA LEU A 82 -7.00 8.94 -3.71
C LEU A 82 -6.89 10.46 -3.90
N THR A 83 -7.80 11.19 -3.24
CA THR A 83 -7.79 12.65 -3.17
C THR A 83 -7.85 13.10 -1.72
N ILE A 84 -7.37 14.33 -1.46
CA ILE A 84 -7.44 14.94 -0.12
C ILE A 84 -8.89 14.99 0.37
N GLU A 85 -9.82 15.36 -0.52
CA GLU A 85 -11.25 15.45 -0.22
C GLU A 85 -11.85 14.10 0.17
N ASN A 86 -11.56 13.04 -0.60
CA ASN A 86 -12.06 11.70 -0.29
C ASN A 86 -11.46 11.17 1.02
N LEU A 87 -10.19 11.46 1.31
CA LEU A 87 -9.56 11.07 2.58
C LEU A 87 -10.23 11.75 3.77
N LYS A 88 -10.49 13.07 3.70
CA LYS A 88 -11.21 13.79 4.75
C LYS A 88 -12.62 13.23 4.96
N SER A 89 -13.32 12.97 3.86
CA SER A 89 -14.68 12.41 3.88
C SER A 89 -14.72 10.99 4.45
N ALA A 90 -13.70 10.18 4.21
CA ALA A 90 -13.59 8.82 4.74
C ALA A 90 -13.21 8.76 6.23
N TYR A 91 -12.60 9.82 6.76
CA TYR A 91 -12.18 9.93 8.16
C TYR A 91 -12.75 11.19 8.84
N PRO A 92 -14.08 11.39 8.90
CA PRO A 92 -14.68 12.67 9.30
C PRO A 92 -14.38 13.07 10.76
N ALA A 93 -14.23 12.08 11.66
CA ALA A 93 -13.92 12.33 13.07
C ALA A 93 -12.42 12.62 13.32
N HIS A 94 -11.55 12.40 12.33
CA HIS A 94 -10.10 12.47 12.52
C HIS A 94 -9.54 13.87 12.21
N ILE A 95 -9.94 14.87 13.01
CA ILE A 95 -9.64 16.29 12.76
C ILE A 95 -8.14 16.58 12.64
N ALA A 96 -7.29 15.96 13.48
CA ALA A 96 -5.84 16.11 13.40
C ALA A 96 -5.27 15.63 12.04
N PHE A 97 -5.85 14.58 11.46
CA PHE A 97 -5.47 14.09 10.15
C PHE A 97 -5.87 15.07 9.04
N HIS A 98 -7.02 15.74 9.18
CA HIS A 98 -7.45 16.74 8.20
C HIS A 98 -6.47 17.92 8.15
N TYR A 99 -6.09 18.45 9.31
CA TYR A 99 -5.10 19.54 9.38
C TYR A 99 -3.73 19.10 8.87
N ALA A 100 -3.30 17.87 9.17
CA ALA A 100 -2.06 17.34 8.63
C ALA A 100 -2.12 17.21 7.09
N LEU A 101 -3.26 16.78 6.53
CA LEU A 101 -3.42 16.72 5.09
C LEU A 101 -3.24 18.10 4.45
N ASP A 102 -3.89 19.12 5.00
CA ASP A 102 -3.83 20.49 4.48
C ASP A 102 -2.45 21.13 4.64
N ALA A 103 -1.74 20.82 5.72
CA ALA A 103 -0.41 21.38 5.99
C ALA A 103 0.69 20.76 5.10
N TYR A 104 0.60 19.46 4.82
CA TYR A 104 1.69 18.71 4.18
C TYR A 104 1.45 18.40 2.69
N PHE A 105 0.21 18.45 2.20
CA PHE A 105 -0.11 18.15 0.81
C PHE A 105 -0.78 19.34 0.13
N ASN A 106 -0.13 19.88 -0.89
CA ASN A 106 -0.67 20.97 -1.71
C ASN A 106 -1.51 20.45 -2.90
N SER A 107 -1.41 19.15 -3.20
CA SER A 107 -2.18 18.53 -4.29
C SER A 107 -2.28 17.02 -4.11
N ASP A 108 -3.31 16.42 -4.69
CA ASP A 108 -3.53 14.96 -4.67
C ASP A 108 -2.35 14.15 -5.22
N LYS A 109 -1.60 14.73 -6.18
CA LYS A 109 -0.40 14.09 -6.76
C LYS A 109 0.68 13.77 -5.72
N GLN A 110 0.73 14.54 -4.63
CA GLN A 110 1.73 14.37 -3.59
C GLN A 110 1.35 13.26 -2.59
N LEU A 111 0.10 12.76 -2.59
CA LEU A 111 -0.37 11.72 -1.68
C LEU A 111 0.39 10.39 -1.82
N MET A 112 0.95 10.14 -3.01
CA MET A 112 1.78 8.96 -3.30
C MET A 112 3.28 9.20 -3.10
N ALA A 113 3.68 10.32 -2.49
CA ALA A 113 5.09 10.57 -2.20
C ALA A 113 5.61 9.56 -1.18
N TYR A 114 6.67 8.83 -1.56
CA TYR A 114 7.35 7.88 -0.69
C TYR A 114 8.42 8.59 0.15
N ASP A 115 8.51 8.24 1.43
CA ASP A 115 9.58 8.67 2.31
C ASP A 115 10.60 7.54 2.45
N ALA A 116 11.82 7.76 1.94
CA ALA A 116 12.88 6.76 1.97
C ALA A 116 13.44 6.51 3.39
N TYR A 117 13.38 7.50 4.28
CA TYR A 117 13.86 7.36 5.65
C TYR A 117 12.86 6.59 6.51
N ALA A 118 11.57 6.91 6.38
CA ALA A 118 10.50 6.19 7.08
C ALA A 118 10.13 4.85 6.40
N LYS A 119 10.63 4.61 5.18
CA LYS A 119 10.32 3.44 4.34
C LYS A 119 8.82 3.22 4.15
N MET A 120 8.06 4.29 4.02
CA MET A 120 6.62 4.26 3.80
C MET A 120 6.14 5.51 3.06
N TYR A 121 4.91 5.48 2.55
CA TYR A 121 4.29 6.67 1.97
C TYR A 121 4.09 7.75 3.02
N LYS A 122 4.38 9.02 2.67
CA LYS A 122 4.21 10.16 3.58
C LYS A 122 2.79 10.26 4.12
N LEU A 123 1.80 9.97 3.28
CA LEU A 123 0.39 9.92 3.68
C LEU A 123 0.15 8.90 4.80
N LYS A 124 0.75 7.70 4.67
CA LYS A 124 0.63 6.61 5.66
C LYS A 124 1.30 6.99 6.97
N TYR A 125 2.50 7.56 6.88
CA TYR A 125 3.22 8.04 8.04
C TYR A 125 2.40 9.08 8.81
N LEU A 126 1.90 10.10 8.11
CA LEU A 126 1.09 11.16 8.73
C LEU A 126 -0.19 10.61 9.37
N PHE A 127 -0.89 9.70 8.71
CA PHE A 127 -2.08 9.06 9.28
C PHE A 127 -1.77 8.34 10.60
N LEU A 128 -0.70 7.55 10.64
CA LEU A 128 -0.27 6.83 11.84
C LEU A 128 0.11 7.78 12.98
N GLN A 129 0.85 8.86 12.68
CA GLN A 129 1.21 9.88 13.68
C GLN A 129 -0.04 10.52 14.30
N THR A 130 -1.03 10.87 13.46
CA THR A 130 -2.26 11.49 13.95
C THR A 130 -3.14 10.52 14.73
N LEU A 131 -3.13 9.23 14.38
CA LEU A 131 -3.90 8.21 15.07
C LEU A 131 -3.41 7.98 16.51
N VAL A 132 -2.08 7.96 16.71
CA VAL A 132 -1.48 7.86 18.05
C VAL A 132 -1.88 9.05 18.92
N SER A 133 -1.79 10.27 18.38
CA SER A 133 -2.19 11.49 19.10
C SER A 133 -3.68 11.50 19.45
N TYR A 134 -4.54 10.98 18.57
CA TYR A 134 -5.98 10.86 18.84
C TYR A 134 -6.26 9.93 20.02
N ASN A 135 -5.64 8.75 20.05
CA ASN A 135 -5.86 7.78 21.14
C ASN A 135 -5.41 8.34 22.49
N ASN A 136 -4.26 9.02 22.56
CA ASN A 136 -3.73 9.59 23.79
C ASN A 136 -4.52 10.79 24.34
N SER A 137 -5.42 11.38 23.54
CA SER A 137 -6.26 12.52 23.95
C SER A 137 -7.63 12.13 24.50
N ASN A 138 -7.99 10.85 24.37
CA ASN A 138 -9.27 10.30 24.82
C ASN A 138 -9.13 9.35 26.03
N ASP A 139 -7.92 9.23 26.58
CA ASP A 139 -7.62 8.59 27.88
C ASP A 139 -7.53 9.67 28.98
#